data_AF-A0A6P8R3U8-F1
#
_entry.id   AF-A0A6P8R3U8-F1
#
_cell.length_a   1.000
_cell.length_b   1.000
_cell.length_c   1.000
_cell.angle_alpha   90.00
_cell.angle_beta   90.00
_cell.angle_gamma   90.00
#
_symmetry.space_group_name_H-M   'P 1'
#
loop_
_entity.id
_entity.type
_entity.pdbx_description
1 polymer ?
#
loop_
_entity_poly.entity_id
_entity_poly.type
_entity_poly.pdbx_seq_one_letter_code
_entity_poly.pdbx_strand_id
1 'polypeptide(L)'
;MNRQQMLEVLETCGRVEALLMPPNKPYSFVQYGTIEEAKKAYRLLGGKKVILDDLSLNITLYVNFVEKVHLEDPLPLTLPPGLLVIEEFVSFEEEEKLLESIAWTVDTDKENTVVSLKHRRVKHYGYEFRYDNNNVDKEKPLPGGLPEICNSLLEKCLNQGFAKYKPDQLTINQYEPGQGIPPHVDTHSAFEDEIISLSLGAEIVMDFKHPDGRTVAVMLPRRSLLVMTGESRYLWTHGITPRKFDIIQATEKQKTGTVSCDTGDLTLNRRGTRTSFTFRKVRSIPCNCVYPSVCDSQQDQQKSIALSDPDREALQLEQEYVHKVYEEIAEHFSSTRHTPWPKIVDFLQTLPEGSIVADVGCGNGKYLGINKDIYMVGCDRSKSLVGICAEKKFEAFVCDALLVPVRSDSFDACISIAVIHHFSTEERRMATLSELTRLLRPGGKVLIYVWAMEQEFNKQKSKYLKDNRNNDQIFDSSSQSAACSEQALGNFKDKQYNACQAITPKLPVHTNRTSFNSQDVLVPWHLKSGTKVIDRPAGTTKPSEGSVQQHGSGPVFHRYYHVFCEGELEAACKKLDNIRIQQSYYDQGNWCVILEKL
;
A
#
# COMPACT_ATOMS: atom_id res chain seq x y z
N MET A 1 -21.45 26.75 8.24
CA MET A 1 -22.39 26.68 9.38
C MET A 1 -22.39 28.05 10.05
N ASN A 2 -23.56 28.63 10.29
CA ASN A 2 -23.65 29.90 11.01
C ASN A 2 -23.53 29.67 12.53
N ARG A 3 -23.36 30.76 13.30
CA ARG A 3 -23.16 30.69 14.76
C ARG A 3 -24.33 30.02 15.50
N GLN A 4 -25.56 30.27 15.04
CA GLN A 4 -26.77 29.75 15.67
C GLN A 4 -26.89 28.23 15.50
N GLN A 5 -26.66 27.73 14.28
CA GLN A 5 -26.62 26.30 13.98
C GLN A 5 -25.52 25.57 14.79
N MET A 6 -24.34 26.19 14.93
CA MET A 6 -23.25 25.63 15.74
C MET A 6 -23.63 25.57 17.23
N LEU A 7 -24.24 26.62 17.76
CA LEU A 7 -24.72 26.68 19.14
C LEU A 7 -25.75 25.59 19.44
N GLU A 8 -26.77 25.44 18.59
CA GLU A 8 -27.82 24.43 18.75
C GLU A 8 -27.23 23.02 18.85
N VAL A 9 -26.22 22.70 18.01
CA VAL A 9 -25.54 21.40 18.06
C VAL A 9 -24.71 21.24 19.34
N LEU A 10 -23.99 22.29 19.75
CA LEU A 10 -23.11 22.24 20.92
C LEU A 10 -23.86 22.18 22.25
N GLU A 11 -24.99 22.88 22.35
CA GLU A 11 -25.84 22.94 23.55
C GLU A 11 -26.49 21.59 23.87
N THR A 12 -26.65 20.68 22.90
CA THR A 12 -27.10 19.30 23.18
C THR A 12 -26.19 18.52 24.13
N CYS A 13 -24.91 18.93 24.23
CA CYS A 13 -23.92 18.23 25.02
C CYS A 13 -23.76 18.80 26.44
N GLY A 14 -24.12 20.07 26.66
CA GLY A 14 -23.98 20.76 27.94
C GLY A 14 -24.08 22.27 27.79
N ARG A 15 -23.91 23.01 28.89
CA ARG A 15 -23.95 24.48 28.88
C ARG A 15 -22.70 25.07 28.23
N VAL A 16 -22.87 25.75 27.10
CA VAL A 16 -21.80 26.47 26.39
C VAL A 16 -21.56 27.82 27.07
N GLU A 17 -20.35 28.05 27.58
CA GLU A 17 -19.95 29.33 28.19
C GLU A 17 -19.43 30.31 27.16
N ALA A 18 -18.63 29.82 26.21
CA ALA A 18 -18.08 30.62 25.13
C ALA A 18 -18.02 29.82 23.84
N LEU A 19 -18.39 30.48 22.74
CA LEU A 19 -18.18 29.99 21.38
C LEU A 19 -17.42 31.08 20.61
N LEU A 20 -16.16 30.78 20.31
CA LEU A 20 -15.27 31.65 19.55
C LEU A 20 -15.14 31.10 18.12
N MET A 21 -15.62 31.86 17.15
CA MET A 21 -15.56 31.52 15.73
C MET A 21 -14.66 32.55 15.04
N PRO A 22 -13.36 32.25 14.85
CA PRO A 22 -12.48 33.18 14.18
C PRO A 22 -12.95 33.40 12.73
N PRO A 23 -12.93 34.64 12.22
CA PRO A 23 -13.32 34.90 10.84
C PRO A 23 -12.40 34.15 9.88
N ASN A 24 -12.97 33.65 8.78
CA ASN A 24 -12.25 32.93 7.71
C ASN A 24 -11.48 31.67 8.16
N LYS A 25 -11.74 31.13 9.36
CA LYS A 25 -11.15 29.85 9.80
C LYS A 25 -12.17 28.71 9.66
N PRO A 26 -11.73 27.52 9.22
CA PRO A 26 -12.59 26.33 9.12
C PRO A 26 -12.81 25.64 10.48
N TYR A 27 -12.49 26.31 11.59
CA TYR A 27 -12.59 25.78 12.95
C TYR A 27 -13.15 26.85 13.90
N SER A 28 -13.69 26.39 15.02
CA SER A 28 -14.18 27.23 16.11
C SER A 28 -13.80 26.60 17.45
N PHE A 29 -13.69 27.43 18.49
CA PHE A 29 -13.42 26.98 19.84
C PHE A 29 -14.67 27.08 20.70
N VAL A 30 -14.95 26.04 21.46
CA VAL A 30 -16.08 25.98 22.40
C VAL A 30 -15.54 25.73 23.81
N GLN A 31 -16.05 26.49 24.78
CA GLN A 31 -15.83 26.28 26.20
C GLN A 31 -17.15 25.89 26.85
N TYR A 32 -17.14 24.79 27.60
CA TYR A 32 -18.27 24.31 28.39
C TYR A 32 -18.07 24.66 29.87
N GLY A 33 -19.17 24.74 30.63
CA GLY A 33 -19.13 25.07 32.05
C GLY A 33 -18.41 24.04 32.92
N THR A 34 -18.38 22.77 32.49
CA THR A 34 -17.65 21.71 33.18
C THR A 34 -16.82 20.85 32.24
N ILE A 35 -15.76 20.25 32.79
CA ILE A 35 -14.88 19.32 32.06
C ILE A 35 -15.66 18.07 31.60
N GLU A 36 -16.63 17.61 32.38
CA GLU A 36 -17.43 16.43 32.02
C GLU A 36 -18.38 16.71 30.84
N GLU A 37 -18.95 17.92 30.75
CA GLU A 37 -19.71 18.34 29.56
C GLU A 37 -18.82 18.42 28.31
N ALA A 38 -17.57 18.91 28.46
CA ALA A 38 -16.61 18.91 27.36
C ALA A 38 -16.22 17.47 26.92
N LYS A 39 -16.03 16.54 27.87
CA LYS A 39 -15.82 15.11 27.56
C LYS A 39 -17.02 14.48 26.87
N LYS A 40 -18.24 14.85 27.26
CA LYS A 40 -19.46 14.40 26.61
C LYS A 40 -19.53 14.92 25.17
N ALA A 41 -19.22 16.19 24.93
CA ALA A 41 -19.14 16.77 23.59
C ALA A 41 -18.10 16.07 22.71
N TYR A 42 -16.90 15.80 23.24
CA TYR A 42 -15.85 15.05 22.53
C TYR A 42 -16.33 13.66 22.05
N ARG A 43 -17.00 12.90 22.92
CA ARG A 43 -17.50 11.55 22.59
C ARG A 43 -18.69 11.55 21.62
N LEU A 44 -19.61 12.52 21.77
CA LEU A 44 -20.87 12.54 21.00
C LEU A 44 -20.76 13.28 19.67
N LEU A 45 -19.94 14.32 19.60
CA LEU A 45 -19.80 15.15 18.41
C LEU A 45 -18.57 14.78 17.57
N GLY A 46 -17.57 14.11 18.16
CA GLY A 46 -16.42 13.58 17.43
C GLY A 46 -16.85 12.58 16.35
N GLY A 47 -16.71 12.96 15.08
CA GLY A 47 -17.12 12.15 13.93
C GLY A 47 -18.60 12.28 13.53
N LYS A 48 -19.37 13.17 14.17
CA LYS A 48 -20.79 13.37 13.84
C LYS A 48 -20.93 14.16 12.54
N LYS A 49 -21.81 13.69 11.65
CA LYS A 49 -22.19 14.40 10.42
C LYS A 49 -23.29 15.41 10.72
N VAL A 50 -23.09 16.65 10.29
CA VAL A 50 -24.06 17.75 10.35
C VAL A 50 -24.42 18.13 8.92
N ILE A 51 -25.73 18.26 8.66
CA ILE A 51 -26.27 18.65 7.36
C ILE A 51 -26.48 20.16 7.38
N LEU A 52 -25.93 20.87 6.39
CA LEU A 52 -26.22 22.29 6.20
C LEU A 52 -27.40 22.44 5.24
N ASP A 53 -28.54 22.91 5.78
CA ASP A 53 -29.80 23.07 5.03
C ASP A 53 -29.67 23.98 3.79
N ASP A 54 -28.72 24.93 3.77
CA ASP A 54 -28.53 25.88 2.67
C ASP A 54 -27.68 25.37 1.49
N LEU A 55 -26.88 24.32 1.70
CA LEU A 55 -25.88 23.86 0.71
C LEU A 55 -25.91 22.36 0.42
N SER A 56 -26.78 21.59 1.11
CA SER A 56 -26.86 20.13 0.99
C SER A 56 -25.50 19.43 1.20
N LEU A 57 -24.58 20.08 1.94
CA LEU A 57 -23.25 19.58 2.24
C LEU A 57 -23.27 18.89 3.60
N ASN A 58 -22.80 17.63 3.62
CA ASN A 58 -22.57 16.86 4.84
C ASN A 58 -21.17 17.19 5.37
N ILE A 59 -21.08 17.87 6.52
CA ILE A 59 -19.81 18.15 7.19
C ILE A 59 -19.66 17.24 8.40
N THR A 60 -18.48 16.65 8.58
CA THR A 60 -18.15 15.88 9.78
C THR A 60 -17.43 16.79 10.77
N LEU A 61 -17.91 16.85 12.01
CA LEU A 61 -17.25 17.59 13.08
C LEU A 61 -16.16 16.73 13.73
N TYR A 62 -14.99 17.33 13.94
CA TYR A 62 -13.92 16.74 14.74
C TYR A 62 -13.66 17.64 15.93
N VAL A 63 -13.85 17.09 17.12
CA VAL A 63 -13.71 17.83 18.38
C VAL A 63 -12.45 17.32 19.07
N ASN A 64 -11.60 18.23 19.54
CA ASN A 64 -10.39 17.92 20.29
C ASN A 64 -10.28 18.83 21.51
N PHE A 65 -9.57 18.37 22.54
CA PHE A 65 -9.24 19.21 23.69
C PHE A 65 -8.06 20.11 23.37
N VAL A 66 -8.17 21.38 23.76
CA VAL A 66 -7.09 22.35 23.70
C VAL A 66 -6.94 22.99 25.07
N GLU A 67 -5.71 23.13 25.54
CA GLU A 67 -5.43 23.73 26.86
C GLU A 67 -5.54 25.27 26.81
N LYS A 68 -5.20 25.86 25.66
CA LYS A 68 -5.26 27.31 25.41
C LYS A 68 -5.65 27.58 23.96
N VAL A 69 -6.45 28.63 23.75
CA VAL A 69 -6.82 29.12 22.42
C VAL A 69 -5.75 30.10 21.95
N HIS A 70 -4.96 29.70 20.96
CA HIS A 70 -4.01 30.59 20.28
C HIS A 70 -4.58 30.94 18.91
N LEU A 71 -4.77 32.24 18.66
CA LEU A 71 -5.11 32.76 17.34
C LEU A 71 -3.82 33.30 16.75
N GLU A 72 -3.24 32.59 15.79
CA GLU A 72 -2.11 33.10 15.04
C GLU A 72 -2.58 34.25 14.14
N ASP A 73 -1.85 35.36 14.18
CA ASP A 73 -2.04 36.47 13.26
C ASP A 73 -1.79 35.99 11.83
N PRO A 74 -2.62 36.43 10.87
CA PRO A 74 -2.45 36.03 9.49
C PRO A 74 -1.13 36.57 8.93
N LEU A 75 -0.27 35.66 8.49
CA LEU A 75 0.91 36.01 7.70
C LEU A 75 0.47 36.74 6.43
N PRO A 76 1.24 37.75 5.95
CA PRO A 76 0.94 38.43 4.70
C PRO A 76 0.95 37.42 3.55
N LEU A 77 -0.22 37.24 2.92
CA LEU A 77 -0.41 36.24 1.88
C LEU A 77 0.19 36.76 0.58
N THR A 78 1.36 36.26 0.23
CA THR A 78 1.90 36.37 -1.12
C THR A 78 1.21 35.35 -2.02
N LEU A 79 1.03 35.69 -3.31
CA LEU A 79 0.51 34.72 -4.28
C LEU A 79 1.46 33.51 -4.37
N PRO A 80 0.93 32.30 -4.63
CA PRO A 80 1.75 31.12 -4.89
C PRO A 80 2.85 31.40 -5.93
N PRO A 81 4.09 30.96 -5.70
CA PRO A 81 5.17 31.16 -6.66
C PRO A 81 4.80 30.61 -8.05
N GLY A 82 4.95 31.45 -9.08
CA GLY A 82 4.61 31.12 -10.46
C GLY A 82 3.15 31.35 -10.84
N LEU A 83 2.32 31.88 -9.94
CA LEU A 83 0.96 32.32 -10.22
C LEU A 83 0.93 33.80 -10.66
N LEU A 84 0.22 34.09 -11.74
CA LEU A 84 -0.01 35.46 -12.23
C LEU A 84 -1.49 35.63 -12.61
N VAL A 85 -2.06 36.80 -12.29
CA VAL A 85 -3.39 37.20 -12.76
C VAL A 85 -3.25 38.49 -13.56
N ILE A 86 -3.74 38.48 -14.80
CA ILE A 86 -3.70 39.64 -15.71
C ILE A 86 -5.14 40.10 -15.91
N GLU A 87 -5.42 41.32 -15.46
CA GLU A 87 -6.74 41.92 -15.61
C GLU A 87 -6.95 42.47 -17.02
N GLU A 88 -8.22 42.57 -17.44
CA GLU A 88 -8.63 43.14 -18.72
C GLU A 88 -7.81 42.59 -19.91
N PHE A 89 -7.53 41.27 -19.88
CA PHE A 89 -6.75 40.59 -20.90
C PHE A 89 -7.50 40.53 -22.23
N VAL A 90 -8.83 40.47 -22.18
CA VAL A 90 -9.72 40.53 -23.35
C VAL A 90 -10.64 41.73 -23.23
N SER A 91 -11.08 42.29 -24.35
CA SER A 91 -12.07 43.37 -24.36
C SER A 91 -13.47 42.85 -24.02
N PHE A 92 -14.40 43.78 -23.78
CA PHE A 92 -15.81 43.43 -23.57
C PHE A 92 -16.41 42.73 -24.80
N GLU A 93 -16.11 43.23 -26.01
CA GLU A 93 -16.59 42.64 -27.26
C GLU A 93 -15.99 41.25 -27.52
N GLU A 94 -14.73 41.03 -27.12
CA GLU A 94 -14.10 39.71 -27.19
C GLU A 94 -14.72 38.74 -26.18
N GLU A 95 -15.03 39.19 -24.96
CA GLU A 95 -15.75 38.41 -23.95
C GLU A 95 -17.12 37.95 -24.46
N GLU A 96 -17.92 38.85 -25.04
CA GLU A 96 -19.23 38.50 -25.60
C GLU A 96 -19.11 37.49 -26.73
N LYS A 97 -18.22 37.73 -27.71
CA LYS A 97 -17.99 36.79 -28.83
C LYS A 97 -17.58 35.41 -28.34
N LEU A 98 -16.69 35.33 -27.34
CA LEU A 98 -16.25 34.06 -26.78
C LEU A 98 -17.40 33.34 -26.07
N LEU A 99 -18.24 34.04 -25.32
CA LEU A 99 -19.40 33.46 -24.63
C LEU A 99 -20.47 32.98 -25.62
N GLU A 100 -20.78 33.78 -26.65
CA GLU A 100 -21.77 33.44 -27.68
C GLU A 100 -21.33 32.27 -28.56
N SER A 101 -20.03 32.10 -28.78
CA SER A 101 -19.49 30.99 -29.58
C SER A 101 -19.69 29.61 -28.95
N ILE A 102 -20.11 29.54 -27.68
CA ILE A 102 -20.29 28.28 -26.95
C ILE A 102 -21.70 27.75 -27.19
N ALA A 103 -21.86 26.90 -28.21
CA ALA A 103 -23.05 26.08 -28.35
C ALA A 103 -23.09 25.03 -27.21
N TRP A 104 -24.00 25.23 -26.25
CA TRP A 104 -24.29 24.28 -25.16
C TRP A 104 -25.30 23.20 -25.56
N THR A 105 -25.91 23.31 -26.75
CA THR A 105 -26.80 22.31 -27.35
C THR A 105 -25.99 21.12 -27.89
N VAL A 106 -26.56 19.91 -27.77
CA VAL A 106 -25.97 18.68 -28.30
C VAL A 106 -26.15 18.69 -29.82
N ASP A 107 -25.20 19.25 -30.55
CA ASP A 107 -25.16 19.08 -32.00
C ASP A 107 -24.79 17.62 -32.30
N THR A 108 -25.75 16.89 -32.86
CA THR A 108 -25.59 15.49 -33.27
C THR A 108 -24.63 15.33 -34.45
N ASP A 109 -24.17 16.43 -35.05
CA ASP A 109 -23.31 16.45 -36.25
C ASP A 109 -21.88 16.99 -36.00
N LYS A 110 -21.53 17.42 -34.78
CA LYS A 110 -20.15 17.80 -34.42
C LYS A 110 -19.77 17.20 -33.07
N GLU A 111 -18.94 16.16 -33.09
CA GLU A 111 -18.46 15.34 -31.95
C GLU A 111 -17.64 16.12 -30.90
N ASN A 112 -18.19 17.18 -30.31
CA ASN A 112 -17.67 17.81 -29.10
C ASN A 112 -18.42 17.23 -27.88
N THR A 113 -17.74 16.50 -27.01
CA THR A 113 -18.38 15.87 -25.84
C THR A 113 -18.81 16.92 -24.82
N VAL A 114 -20.11 17.23 -24.77
CA VAL A 114 -20.70 18.00 -23.67
C VAL A 114 -21.02 17.02 -22.54
N VAL A 115 -20.28 17.13 -21.44
CA VAL A 115 -20.50 16.27 -20.26
C VAL A 115 -21.13 17.11 -19.15
N SER A 116 -22.32 16.71 -18.74
CA SER A 116 -22.96 17.27 -17.54
C SER A 116 -22.45 16.53 -16.32
N LEU A 117 -21.47 17.09 -15.63
CA LEU A 117 -21.02 16.58 -14.32
C LEU A 117 -22.03 17.00 -13.24
N LYS A 118 -22.10 16.24 -12.13
CA LYS A 118 -23.07 16.43 -11.02
C LYS A 118 -23.26 17.88 -10.54
N HIS A 119 -22.28 18.77 -10.77
CA HIS A 119 -22.29 20.15 -10.24
C HIS A 119 -21.81 21.25 -11.21
N ARG A 120 -21.60 20.99 -12.51
CA ARG A 120 -21.23 22.03 -13.52
C ARG A 120 -21.31 21.49 -14.94
N ARG A 121 -21.41 22.38 -15.95
CA ARG A 121 -21.31 22.01 -17.37
C ARG A 121 -19.86 22.09 -17.83
N VAL A 122 -19.40 21.08 -18.55
CA VAL A 122 -18.04 21.01 -19.09
C VAL A 122 -18.07 20.65 -20.57
N LYS A 123 -17.18 21.28 -21.35
CA LYS A 123 -16.93 20.98 -22.76
C LYS A 123 -15.43 20.91 -23.02
N HIS A 124 -14.99 19.92 -23.80
CA HIS A 124 -13.58 19.70 -24.15
C HIS A 124 -13.33 19.93 -25.64
N TYR A 125 -12.16 20.45 -25.98
CA TYR A 125 -11.67 20.60 -27.35
C TYR A 125 -10.20 20.14 -27.44
N GLY A 126 -9.79 19.70 -28.63
CA GLY A 126 -8.47 19.12 -28.90
C GLY A 126 -8.31 17.72 -28.34
N TYR A 127 -8.44 17.57 -27.01
CA TYR A 127 -8.41 16.27 -26.34
C TYR A 127 -9.48 16.19 -25.25
N GLU A 128 -10.11 15.01 -25.14
CA GLU A 128 -11.06 14.71 -24.08
C GLU A 128 -10.33 14.40 -22.76
N PHE A 129 -10.76 15.03 -21.68
CA PHE A 129 -10.27 14.70 -20.34
C PHE A 129 -11.16 13.63 -19.72
N ARG A 130 -10.58 12.47 -19.44
CA ARG A 130 -11.26 11.32 -18.86
C ARG A 130 -11.26 11.43 -17.34
N TYR A 131 -12.44 11.60 -16.76
CA TYR A 131 -12.63 11.83 -15.32
C TYR A 131 -12.54 10.57 -14.46
N ASP A 132 -12.63 9.39 -15.06
CA ASP A 132 -12.46 8.08 -14.42
C ASP A 132 -11.01 7.81 -14.04
N ASN A 133 -10.06 8.25 -14.86
CA ASN A 133 -8.62 8.10 -14.62
C ASN A 133 -7.87 9.43 -14.45
N ASN A 134 -8.58 10.56 -14.46
CA ASN A 134 -8.05 11.92 -14.41
C ASN A 134 -6.91 12.15 -15.42
N ASN A 135 -7.03 11.61 -16.63
CA ASN A 135 -5.98 11.73 -17.66
C ASN A 135 -6.58 12.03 -19.04
N VAL A 136 -5.70 12.21 -20.02
CA VAL A 136 -6.05 12.42 -21.42
C VAL A 136 -5.59 11.21 -22.22
N ASP A 137 -6.45 10.69 -23.09
CA ASP A 137 -6.06 9.67 -24.06
C ASP A 137 -5.25 10.31 -25.20
N LYS A 138 -3.93 10.12 -25.15
CA LYS A 138 -2.99 10.75 -26.10
C LYS A 138 -3.13 10.18 -27.52
N GLU A 139 -3.71 8.98 -27.66
CA GLU A 139 -3.86 8.28 -28.94
C GLU A 139 -5.17 8.66 -29.66
N LYS A 140 -6.10 9.34 -28.97
CA LYS A 140 -7.42 9.70 -29.49
C LYS A 140 -7.71 11.20 -29.32
N PRO A 141 -7.07 12.08 -30.13
CA PRO A 141 -7.46 13.48 -30.17
C PRO A 141 -8.89 13.64 -30.70
N LEU A 142 -9.61 14.65 -30.19
CA LEU A 142 -10.94 15.01 -30.67
C LEU A 142 -10.85 15.62 -32.07
N PRO A 143 -11.76 15.28 -32.99
CA PRO A 143 -11.78 15.85 -34.32
C PRO A 143 -12.08 17.36 -34.26
N GLY A 144 -11.39 18.17 -35.07
CA GLY A 144 -11.60 19.62 -35.16
C GLY A 144 -10.67 20.50 -34.29
N GLY A 145 -9.81 19.91 -33.46
CA GLY A 145 -8.77 20.65 -32.74
C GLY A 145 -9.32 21.74 -31.80
N LEU A 146 -8.59 22.85 -31.68
CA LEU A 146 -9.01 24.02 -30.91
C LEU A 146 -9.90 24.95 -31.75
N PRO A 147 -10.95 25.57 -31.15
CA PRO A 147 -11.79 26.53 -31.85
C PRO A 147 -10.99 27.70 -32.43
N GLU A 148 -11.25 28.05 -33.69
CA GLU A 148 -10.52 29.12 -34.39
C GLU A 148 -10.64 30.49 -33.70
N ILE A 149 -11.78 30.74 -33.03
CA ILE A 149 -12.02 31.94 -32.23
C ILE A 149 -10.98 32.14 -31.11
N CYS A 150 -10.35 31.06 -30.64
CA CYS A 150 -9.32 31.13 -29.61
C CYS A 150 -7.92 31.37 -30.18
N ASN A 151 -7.70 31.33 -31.50
CA ASN A 151 -6.36 31.45 -32.08
C ASN A 151 -5.72 32.82 -31.79
N SER A 152 -6.48 33.92 -31.93
CA SER A 152 -5.99 35.27 -31.65
C SER A 152 -5.57 35.44 -30.19
N LEU A 153 -6.36 34.88 -29.27
CA LEU A 153 -6.07 34.85 -27.84
C LEU A 153 -4.78 34.07 -27.55
N LEU A 154 -4.63 32.89 -28.15
CA LEU A 154 -3.45 32.05 -27.96
C LEU A 154 -2.18 32.69 -28.53
N GLU A 155 -2.26 33.34 -29.69
CA GLU A 155 -1.15 34.12 -30.25
C GLU A 155 -0.75 35.29 -29.34
N LYS A 156 -1.72 35.98 -28.75
CA LYS A 156 -1.47 37.02 -27.76
C LYS A 156 -0.73 36.47 -26.52
N CYS A 157 -1.17 35.31 -26.01
CA CYS A 157 -0.49 34.64 -24.89
C CYS A 157 0.96 34.24 -25.22
N LEU A 158 1.23 33.76 -26.44
CA LEU A 158 2.57 33.38 -26.89
C LEU A 158 3.47 34.62 -27.04
N ASN A 159 2.97 35.68 -27.68
CA ASN A 159 3.72 36.90 -27.91
C ASN A 159 4.08 37.64 -26.62
N GLN A 160 3.23 37.56 -25.59
CA GLN A 160 3.48 38.15 -24.27
C GLN A 160 4.29 37.23 -23.34
N GLY A 161 4.63 36.01 -23.79
CA GLY A 161 5.45 35.07 -23.04
C GLY A 161 4.72 34.34 -21.89
N PHE A 162 3.39 34.33 -21.88
CA PHE A 162 2.61 33.61 -20.87
C PHE A 162 2.54 32.10 -21.12
N ALA A 163 2.76 31.67 -22.37
CA ALA A 163 2.93 30.28 -22.74
C ALA A 163 4.22 30.11 -23.55
N LYS A 164 4.99 29.06 -23.28
CA LYS A 164 6.16 28.71 -24.11
C LYS A 164 5.77 27.98 -25.38
N TYR A 165 4.71 27.18 -25.30
CA TYR A 165 4.20 26.37 -26.41
C TYR A 165 2.74 26.67 -26.67
N LYS A 166 2.31 26.56 -27.93
CA LYS A 166 0.88 26.71 -28.27
C LYS A 166 0.09 25.57 -27.61
N PRO A 167 -0.87 25.87 -26.71
CA PRO A 167 -1.76 24.87 -26.12
C PRO A 167 -2.48 24.09 -27.21
N ASP A 168 -2.76 22.81 -26.96
CA ASP A 168 -3.47 21.90 -27.86
C ASP A 168 -4.72 21.27 -27.21
N GLN A 169 -4.98 21.57 -25.94
CA GLN A 169 -6.15 21.13 -25.20
C GLN A 169 -6.86 22.33 -24.56
N LEU A 170 -8.20 22.37 -24.66
CA LEU A 170 -9.05 23.37 -24.02
C LEU A 170 -10.18 22.70 -23.25
N THR A 171 -10.38 23.11 -22.00
CA THR A 171 -11.57 22.79 -21.21
C THR A 171 -12.36 24.05 -20.91
N ILE A 172 -13.63 24.08 -21.31
CA ILE A 172 -14.58 25.11 -20.94
C ILE A 172 -15.41 24.62 -19.75
N ASN A 173 -15.43 25.39 -18.66
CA ASN A 173 -16.27 25.13 -17.50
C ASN A 173 -17.26 26.27 -17.30
N GLN A 174 -18.54 25.96 -17.13
CA GLN A 174 -19.59 26.93 -16.75
C GLN A 174 -20.11 26.62 -15.36
N TYR A 175 -20.10 27.63 -14.49
CA TYR A 175 -20.49 27.56 -13.10
C TYR A 175 -21.69 28.48 -12.85
N GLU A 176 -22.78 27.90 -12.36
CA GLU A 176 -23.91 28.66 -11.84
C GLU A 176 -23.68 29.08 -10.37
N PRO A 177 -24.36 30.12 -9.87
CA PRO A 177 -24.24 30.54 -8.47
C PRO A 177 -24.50 29.39 -7.48
N GLY A 178 -23.51 29.08 -6.64
CA GLY A 178 -23.53 27.96 -5.70
C GLY A 178 -22.73 26.74 -6.16
N GLN A 179 -22.37 26.64 -7.45
CA GLN A 179 -21.52 25.59 -7.97
C GLN A 179 -20.03 25.90 -7.75
N GLY A 180 -19.20 24.87 -7.86
CA GLY A 180 -17.77 24.96 -7.62
C GLY A 180 -16.99 23.78 -8.20
N ILE A 181 -15.70 23.73 -7.91
CA ILE A 181 -14.81 22.62 -8.25
C ILE A 181 -14.00 22.26 -7.00
N PRO A 182 -13.96 20.97 -6.59
CA PRO A 182 -13.18 20.57 -5.42
C PRO A 182 -11.69 20.91 -5.62
N PRO A 183 -10.95 21.13 -4.53
CA PRO A 183 -9.50 21.34 -4.59
C PRO A 183 -8.81 20.16 -5.30
N HIS A 184 -8.01 20.45 -6.32
CA HIS A 184 -7.26 19.46 -7.08
C HIS A 184 -5.98 20.07 -7.66
N VAL A 185 -5.08 19.21 -8.13
CA VAL A 185 -3.92 19.56 -8.95
C VAL A 185 -4.17 18.94 -10.32
N ASP A 186 -3.92 19.69 -11.39
CA ASP A 186 -4.04 19.15 -12.74
C ASP A 186 -2.93 18.10 -12.96
N THR A 187 -3.30 16.92 -13.46
CA THR A 187 -2.43 15.74 -13.63
C THR A 187 -1.09 16.07 -14.30
N HIS A 188 0.01 15.63 -13.69
CA HIS A 188 1.36 16.03 -14.12
C HIS A 188 1.77 15.30 -15.40
N SER A 189 1.39 14.04 -15.56
CA SER A 189 1.66 13.25 -16.78
C SER A 189 0.85 13.70 -18.00
N ALA A 190 -0.27 14.38 -17.77
CA ALA A 190 -1.23 14.75 -18.81
C ALA A 190 -0.85 16.07 -19.50
N PHE A 191 -0.37 17.05 -18.73
CA PHE A 191 -0.13 18.41 -19.24
C PHE A 191 1.24 18.95 -18.88
N GLU A 192 1.77 19.84 -19.73
CA GLU A 192 3.00 20.58 -19.49
C GLU A 192 2.85 21.60 -18.35
N ASP A 193 3.93 22.31 -18.03
CA ASP A 193 4.03 23.27 -16.91
C ASP A 193 3.02 24.43 -17.05
N GLU A 194 2.88 25.00 -18.25
CA GLU A 194 2.03 26.18 -18.42
C GLU A 194 0.54 25.83 -18.53
N ILE A 195 -0.26 26.29 -17.55
CA ILE A 195 -1.73 26.33 -17.66
C ILE A 195 -2.20 27.76 -17.63
N ILE A 196 -3.09 28.08 -18.56
CA ILE A 196 -3.72 29.38 -18.65
C ILE A 196 -5.23 29.22 -18.54
N SER A 197 -5.89 30.03 -17.70
CA SER A 197 -7.35 30.02 -17.53
C SER A 197 -7.92 31.43 -17.68
N LEU A 198 -8.72 31.65 -18.73
CA LEU A 198 -9.44 32.89 -18.96
C LEU A 198 -10.79 32.85 -18.25
N SER A 199 -11.10 33.88 -17.45
CA SER A 199 -12.36 34.00 -16.69
C SER A 199 -13.31 35.00 -17.34
N LEU A 200 -14.55 34.58 -17.66
CA LEU A 200 -15.55 35.36 -18.38
C LEU A 200 -16.94 35.31 -17.69
N GLY A 201 -17.77 36.31 -17.97
CA GLY A 201 -19.18 36.40 -17.56
C GLY A 201 -19.40 36.90 -16.13
N ALA A 202 -18.77 36.25 -15.15
CA ALA A 202 -18.80 36.66 -13.76
C ALA A 202 -17.46 36.40 -13.08
N GLU A 203 -17.16 37.24 -12.09
CA GLU A 203 -15.97 37.13 -11.26
C GLU A 203 -16.15 36.06 -10.17
N ILE A 204 -15.04 35.50 -9.69
CA ILE A 204 -15.08 34.44 -8.66
C ILE A 204 -13.82 34.40 -7.81
N VAL A 205 -13.95 33.94 -6.57
CA VAL A 205 -12.78 33.58 -5.75
C VAL A 205 -12.38 32.13 -5.99
N MET A 206 -11.10 31.92 -6.33
CA MET A 206 -10.43 30.63 -6.40
C MET A 206 -9.51 30.44 -5.19
N ASP A 207 -9.66 29.30 -4.52
CA ASP A 207 -8.92 28.96 -3.32
C ASP A 207 -7.70 28.11 -3.69
N PHE A 208 -6.49 28.59 -3.38
CA PHE A 208 -5.23 27.87 -3.53
C PHE A 208 -4.76 27.35 -2.17
N LYS A 209 -4.39 26.07 -2.07
CA LYS A 209 -3.89 25.47 -0.83
C LYS A 209 -2.59 24.74 -1.05
N HIS A 210 -1.61 25.06 -0.22
CA HIS A 210 -0.31 24.40 -0.19
C HIS A 210 -0.33 23.24 0.82
N PRO A 211 0.45 22.16 0.59
CA PRO A 211 0.51 21.00 1.50
C PRO A 211 0.96 21.30 2.94
N ASP A 212 1.67 22.41 3.17
CA ASP A 212 2.07 22.86 4.52
C ASP A 212 0.95 23.55 5.32
N GLY A 213 -0.25 23.68 4.74
CA GLY A 213 -1.42 24.30 5.37
C GLY A 213 -1.65 25.76 4.97
N ARG A 214 -0.73 26.42 4.24
CA ARG A 214 -0.99 27.77 3.71
C ARG A 214 -2.16 27.75 2.72
N THR A 215 -3.07 28.71 2.88
CA THR A 215 -4.25 28.87 2.02
C THR A 215 -4.32 30.30 1.53
N VAL A 216 -4.44 30.48 0.22
CA VAL A 216 -4.49 31.77 -0.46
C VAL A 216 -5.79 31.87 -1.25
N ALA A 217 -6.65 32.82 -0.93
CA ALA A 217 -7.85 33.12 -1.71
C ALA A 217 -7.51 34.17 -2.77
N VAL A 218 -7.65 33.80 -4.05
CA VAL A 218 -7.31 34.64 -5.20
C VAL A 218 -8.58 35.08 -5.90
N MET A 219 -8.75 36.40 -6.04
CA MET A 219 -9.86 36.97 -6.79
C MET A 219 -9.58 36.88 -8.29
N LEU A 220 -10.51 36.27 -9.04
CA LEU A 220 -10.46 36.18 -10.50
C LEU A 220 -11.56 37.08 -11.09
N PRO A 221 -11.22 38.33 -11.48
CA PRO A 221 -12.18 39.23 -12.09
C PRO A 221 -12.60 38.73 -13.47
N ARG A 222 -13.67 39.30 -14.01
CA ARG A 222 -14.06 39.06 -15.41
C ARG A 222 -12.96 39.56 -16.35
N ARG A 223 -12.89 38.95 -17.54
CA ARG A 223 -11.91 39.27 -18.59
C ARG A 223 -10.45 39.11 -18.15
N SER A 224 -10.21 38.35 -17.08
CA SER A 224 -8.86 38.13 -16.55
C SER A 224 -8.27 36.81 -17.00
N LEU A 225 -6.95 36.81 -17.18
CA LEU A 225 -6.15 35.64 -17.50
C LEU A 225 -5.37 35.19 -16.26
N LEU A 226 -5.68 34.00 -15.77
CA LEU A 226 -4.90 33.31 -14.75
C LEU A 226 -3.81 32.48 -15.43
N VAL A 227 -2.56 32.66 -15.03
CA VAL A 227 -1.41 31.87 -15.52
C VAL A 227 -0.82 31.12 -14.33
N MET A 228 -0.77 29.79 -14.43
CA MET A 228 -0.17 28.89 -13.45
C MET A 228 1.06 28.24 -14.05
N THR A 229 2.20 28.44 -13.40
CA THR A 229 3.49 27.84 -13.75
C THR A 229 4.24 27.40 -12.49
N GLY A 230 5.17 26.46 -12.63
CA GLY A 230 6.05 26.02 -11.55
C GLY A 230 5.28 25.52 -10.32
N GLU A 231 5.60 26.06 -9.15
CA GLU A 231 5.04 25.60 -7.88
C GLU A 231 3.50 25.74 -7.83
N SER A 232 2.97 26.87 -8.28
CA SER A 232 1.52 27.14 -8.31
C SER A 232 0.72 26.12 -9.13
N ARG A 233 1.36 25.50 -10.14
CA ARG A 233 0.77 24.47 -10.99
C ARG A 233 0.93 23.07 -10.40
N TYR A 234 2.13 22.73 -9.95
CA TYR A 234 2.48 21.34 -9.60
C TYR A 234 2.23 20.98 -8.14
N LEU A 235 2.33 21.94 -7.22
CA LEU A 235 2.29 21.64 -5.79
C LEU A 235 1.04 22.18 -5.10
N TRP A 236 0.59 23.37 -5.50
CA TRP A 236 -0.60 23.98 -4.95
C TRP A 236 -1.86 23.35 -5.53
N THR A 237 -2.80 23.00 -4.66
CA THR A 237 -4.15 22.63 -5.10
C THR A 237 -4.95 23.88 -5.36
N HIS A 238 -5.79 23.88 -6.38
CA HIS A 238 -6.71 24.97 -6.68
C HIS A 238 -8.16 24.45 -6.71
N GLY A 239 -9.09 25.27 -6.24
CA GLY A 239 -10.50 24.90 -6.15
C GLY A 239 -11.41 26.13 -6.09
N ILE A 240 -12.69 25.92 -6.37
CA ILE A 240 -13.72 26.94 -6.21
C ILE A 240 -14.72 26.39 -5.22
N THR A 241 -14.73 26.93 -4.01
CA THR A 241 -15.68 26.52 -2.97
C THR A 241 -17.13 26.71 -3.47
N PRO A 242 -18.02 25.71 -3.34
CA PRO A 242 -19.45 25.85 -3.65
C PRO A 242 -20.13 26.85 -2.70
N ARG A 243 -20.32 28.09 -3.17
CA ARG A 243 -20.98 29.18 -2.43
C ARG A 243 -21.68 30.13 -3.39
N LYS A 244 -22.66 30.88 -2.89
CA LYS A 244 -23.41 31.90 -3.67
C LYS A 244 -22.84 33.31 -3.52
N PHE A 245 -22.01 33.54 -2.50
CA PHE A 245 -21.42 34.83 -2.18
C PHE A 245 -19.94 34.68 -1.88
N ASP A 246 -19.14 35.65 -2.33
CA ASP A 246 -17.74 35.82 -1.98
C ASP A 246 -17.58 37.01 -1.04
N ILE A 247 -16.60 36.94 -0.14
CA ILE A 247 -16.23 38.05 0.74
C ILE A 247 -15.04 38.75 0.09
N ILE A 248 -15.18 40.04 -0.21
CA ILE A 248 -14.16 40.87 -0.88
C ILE A 248 -13.94 42.18 -0.10
N GLN A 249 -12.80 42.85 -0.28
CA GLN A 249 -12.57 44.18 0.28
C GLN A 249 -13.31 45.25 -0.54
N ALA A 250 -13.99 46.19 0.14
CA ALA A 250 -14.90 47.17 -0.47
C ALA A 250 -14.18 48.28 -1.24
N THR A 251 -12.91 48.54 -0.93
CA THR A 251 -12.04 49.51 -1.61
C THR A 251 -11.40 48.95 -2.89
N GLU A 252 -11.34 47.63 -3.06
CA GLU A 252 -10.65 46.94 -4.15
C GLU A 252 -11.63 46.31 -5.15
N LYS A 253 -12.71 47.02 -5.52
CA LYS A 253 -13.68 46.53 -6.52
C LYS A 253 -13.06 46.17 -7.89
N GLN A 254 -11.77 46.43 -8.13
CA GLN A 254 -11.08 46.25 -9.42
C GLN A 254 -9.56 46.00 -9.28
N LYS A 255 -9.06 45.38 -8.20
CA LYS A 255 -7.63 45.01 -8.14
C LYS A 255 -7.45 43.56 -7.72
N THR A 256 -6.69 42.83 -8.52
CA THR A 256 -6.16 41.50 -8.23
C THR A 256 -5.15 41.59 -7.10
N GLY A 257 -5.47 40.90 -6.03
CA GLY A 257 -4.70 40.82 -4.81
C GLY A 257 -5.29 39.73 -3.93
N THR A 258 -4.48 39.22 -3.03
CA THR A 258 -4.90 38.31 -1.98
C THR A 258 -6.02 38.96 -1.17
N VAL A 259 -7.11 38.23 -0.91
CA VAL A 259 -8.15 38.72 -0.01
C VAL A 259 -7.53 38.81 1.39
N SER A 260 -7.05 39.99 1.76
CA SER A 260 -6.45 40.23 3.06
C SER A 260 -7.52 40.15 4.15
N CYS A 261 -7.07 39.74 5.34
CA CYS A 261 -7.91 39.59 6.53
C CYS A 261 -7.99 40.86 7.37
N ASP A 262 -7.42 41.97 6.89
CA ASP A 262 -7.54 43.25 7.57
C ASP A 262 -9.00 43.70 7.52
N THR A 263 -9.57 43.95 8.70
CA THR A 263 -10.99 44.23 8.96
C THR A 263 -11.51 45.57 8.39
N GLY A 264 -10.72 46.25 7.55
CA GLY A 264 -11.15 47.44 6.82
C GLY A 264 -12.08 47.07 5.66
N ASP A 265 -13.36 47.40 5.82
CA ASP A 265 -14.46 47.35 4.86
C ASP A 265 -14.56 46.06 4.02
N LEU A 266 -14.98 44.93 4.62
CA LEU A 266 -15.37 43.73 3.87
C LEU A 266 -16.81 43.87 3.33
N THR A 267 -17.03 43.45 2.07
CA THR A 267 -18.35 43.43 1.43
C THR A 267 -18.66 42.06 0.82
N LEU A 268 -19.94 41.73 0.70
CA LEU A 268 -20.41 40.48 0.09
C LEU A 268 -20.69 40.72 -1.39
N ASN A 269 -20.00 39.96 -2.23
CA ASN A 269 -20.26 39.95 -3.66
C ASN A 269 -21.07 38.71 -4.05
N ARG A 270 -22.19 38.91 -4.75
CA ARG A 270 -23.05 37.81 -5.20
C ARG A 270 -22.49 37.22 -6.48
N ARG A 271 -22.26 35.91 -6.50
CA ARG A 271 -21.77 35.22 -7.70
C ARG A 271 -22.83 35.26 -8.81
N GLY A 272 -22.36 35.51 -10.03
CA GLY A 272 -23.11 35.33 -11.28
C GLY A 272 -22.72 34.04 -11.98
N THR A 273 -23.28 33.82 -13.18
CA THR A 273 -22.88 32.70 -14.06
C THR A 273 -21.50 32.99 -14.65
N ARG A 274 -20.51 32.16 -14.29
CA ARG A 274 -19.12 32.28 -14.75
C ARG A 274 -18.80 31.20 -15.75
N THR A 275 -18.13 31.56 -16.84
CA THR A 275 -17.55 30.60 -17.78
C THR A 275 -16.04 30.78 -17.82
N SER A 276 -15.27 29.70 -17.80
CA SER A 276 -13.82 29.75 -17.91
C SER A 276 -13.27 28.86 -19.00
N PHE A 277 -12.28 29.37 -19.72
CA PHE A 277 -11.56 28.66 -20.78
C PHE A 277 -10.17 28.33 -20.26
N THR A 278 -9.91 27.06 -19.99
CA THR A 278 -8.62 26.59 -19.51
C THR A 278 -7.85 25.90 -20.62
N PHE A 279 -6.73 26.50 -21.02
CA PHE A 279 -5.84 26.05 -22.09
C PHE A 279 -4.63 25.34 -21.49
N ARG A 280 -4.27 24.20 -22.09
CA ARG A 280 -3.15 23.36 -21.68
C ARG A 280 -2.44 22.77 -22.89
N LYS A 281 -1.15 22.47 -22.71
CA LYS A 281 -0.39 21.66 -23.66
C LYS A 281 -0.33 20.22 -23.15
N VAL A 282 -0.78 19.25 -23.93
CA VAL A 282 -0.68 17.83 -23.61
C VAL A 282 0.78 17.42 -23.61
N ARG A 283 1.20 16.81 -22.50
CA ARG A 283 2.57 16.36 -22.28
C ARG A 283 2.79 15.00 -22.96
N SER A 284 3.87 14.86 -23.73
CA SER A 284 4.22 13.60 -24.41
C SER A 284 5.10 12.67 -23.57
N ILE A 285 6.03 13.24 -22.81
CA ILE A 285 7.00 12.51 -21.96
C ILE A 285 6.54 12.41 -20.49
N PRO A 286 6.95 11.39 -19.70
CA PRO A 286 6.65 11.35 -18.27
C PRO A 286 7.19 12.58 -17.53
N CYS A 287 6.42 13.08 -16.56
CA CYS A 287 6.80 14.28 -15.80
C CYS A 287 7.92 13.98 -14.79
N ASN A 288 8.95 14.83 -14.76
CA ASN A 288 10.10 14.75 -13.86
C ASN A 288 10.28 16.02 -13.00
N CYS A 289 9.17 16.70 -12.66
CA CYS A 289 9.20 17.91 -11.83
C CYS A 289 9.84 17.69 -10.44
N VAL A 290 10.19 18.79 -9.77
CA VAL A 290 10.83 18.77 -8.44
C VAL A 290 9.91 18.36 -7.28
N TYR A 291 8.66 17.98 -7.57
CA TYR A 291 7.61 17.68 -6.59
C TYR A 291 7.13 16.22 -6.69
N PRO A 292 7.96 15.21 -6.33
CA PRO A 292 7.61 13.79 -6.46
C PRO A 292 6.39 13.37 -5.63
N SER A 293 6.15 14.03 -4.50
CA SER A 293 5.08 13.68 -3.54
C SER A 293 3.66 13.83 -4.11
N VAL A 294 3.50 14.59 -5.19
CA VAL A 294 2.21 14.86 -5.85
C VAL A 294 2.24 14.55 -7.35
N CYS A 295 3.37 14.07 -7.86
CA CYS A 295 3.57 13.78 -9.27
C CYS A 295 3.20 12.34 -9.61
N ASP A 296 2.12 12.15 -10.35
CA ASP A 296 1.64 10.82 -10.77
C ASP A 296 2.68 10.05 -11.59
N SER A 297 3.41 10.70 -12.51
CA SER A 297 4.49 10.05 -13.28
C SER A 297 5.62 9.49 -12.41
N GLN A 298 6.02 10.22 -11.37
CA GLN A 298 7.12 9.79 -10.49
C GLN A 298 6.63 8.82 -9.42
N GLN A 299 5.40 8.96 -8.95
CA GLN A 299 4.76 7.96 -8.08
C GLN A 299 4.55 6.65 -8.82
N ASP A 300 4.18 6.69 -10.10
CA ASP A 300 4.04 5.49 -10.92
C ASP A 300 5.39 4.88 -11.29
N GLN A 301 6.46 5.68 -11.44
CA GLN A 301 7.83 5.14 -11.52
C GLN A 301 8.30 4.52 -10.20
N GLN A 302 7.97 5.13 -9.06
CA GLN A 302 8.23 4.53 -7.75
C GLN A 302 7.38 3.29 -7.51
N LYS A 303 6.14 3.25 -8.04
CA LYS A 303 5.27 2.06 -8.06
C LYS A 303 5.64 1.06 -9.13
N SER A 304 6.36 1.41 -10.19
CA SER A 304 6.86 0.46 -11.19
C SER A 304 8.20 -0.12 -10.78
N ILE A 305 8.98 0.63 -9.99
CA ILE A 305 10.09 0.11 -9.17
C ILE A 305 9.54 -0.71 -7.98
N ALA A 306 8.32 -0.41 -7.52
CA ALA A 306 7.60 -1.15 -6.48
C ALA A 306 6.42 -2.00 -7.02
N LEU A 307 6.46 -2.37 -8.31
CA LEU A 307 5.64 -3.44 -8.86
C LEU A 307 6.36 -4.69 -8.40
N SER A 308 5.93 -5.20 -7.24
CA SER A 308 6.23 -6.52 -6.67
C SER A 308 7.44 -7.19 -7.33
N ASP A 309 8.65 -6.83 -6.89
CA ASP A 309 9.78 -7.72 -7.15
C ASP A 309 9.39 -9.07 -6.52
N PRO A 310 9.12 -10.11 -7.33
CA PRO A 310 8.66 -11.39 -6.79
C PRO A 310 9.64 -11.93 -5.77
N ASP A 311 10.93 -11.62 -5.93
CA ASP A 311 11.98 -12.00 -4.98
C ASP A 311 11.87 -11.22 -3.66
N ARG A 312 11.46 -9.95 -3.68
CA ARG A 312 11.24 -9.16 -2.47
C ARG A 312 10.02 -9.62 -1.68
N GLU A 313 8.92 -9.97 -2.36
CA GLU A 313 7.74 -10.55 -1.70
C GLU A 313 8.04 -11.92 -1.12
N ALA A 314 8.74 -12.77 -1.89
CA ALA A 314 9.25 -14.06 -1.44
C ALA A 314 10.13 -13.92 -0.19
N LEU A 315 11.10 -13.01 -0.23
CA LEU A 315 11.98 -12.72 0.89
C LEU A 315 11.20 -12.22 2.11
N GLN A 316 10.18 -11.39 1.93
CA GLN A 316 9.36 -10.90 3.03
C GLN A 316 8.54 -12.02 3.68
N LEU A 317 7.96 -12.92 2.86
CA LEU A 317 7.24 -14.11 3.33
C LEU A 317 8.17 -15.04 4.13
N GLU A 318 9.34 -15.34 3.59
CA GLU A 318 10.36 -16.18 4.22
C GLU A 318 10.89 -15.53 5.50
N GLN A 319 11.11 -14.22 5.50
CA GLN A 319 11.55 -13.50 6.69
C GLN A 319 10.54 -13.61 7.83
N GLU A 320 9.24 -13.52 7.54
CA GLU A 320 8.18 -13.57 8.54
C GLU A 320 7.89 -14.99 9.03
N TYR A 321 7.71 -15.94 8.09
CA TYR A 321 7.20 -17.27 8.39
C TYR A 321 8.29 -18.37 8.40
N VAL A 322 9.55 -18.04 8.14
CA VAL A 322 10.67 -18.99 8.26
C VAL A 322 11.72 -18.42 9.20
N HIS A 323 12.38 -17.32 8.84
CA HIS A 323 13.57 -16.83 9.53
C HIS A 323 13.27 -16.42 10.98
N LYS A 324 12.27 -15.54 11.20
CA LYS A 324 11.87 -15.13 12.56
C LYS A 324 11.42 -16.32 13.39
N VAL A 325 10.60 -17.20 12.80
CA VAL A 325 10.05 -18.36 13.51
C VAL A 325 11.15 -19.29 14.01
N TYR A 326 12.10 -19.69 13.15
CA TYR A 326 13.18 -20.59 13.57
C TYR A 326 14.14 -19.96 14.58
N GLU A 327 14.36 -18.65 14.49
CA GLU A 327 15.14 -17.93 15.50
C GLU A 327 14.49 -17.98 16.89
N GLU A 328 13.15 -17.90 16.94
CA GLU A 328 12.37 -17.92 18.19
C GLU A 328 12.14 -19.34 18.73
N ILE A 329 11.98 -20.35 17.87
CA ILE A 329 11.70 -21.74 18.32
C ILE A 329 12.95 -22.61 18.47
N ALA A 330 14.15 -22.10 18.21
CA ALA A 330 15.39 -22.87 18.09
C ALA A 330 15.65 -23.86 19.26
N GLU A 331 15.49 -23.41 20.50
CA GLU A 331 15.69 -24.25 21.69
C GLU A 331 14.68 -25.42 21.75
N HIS A 332 13.39 -25.12 21.56
CA HIS A 332 12.33 -26.12 21.55
C HIS A 332 12.44 -27.07 20.35
N PHE A 333 12.84 -26.55 19.18
CA PHE A 333 13.15 -27.35 18.01
C PHE A 333 14.29 -28.33 18.31
N SER A 334 15.38 -27.85 18.91
CA SER A 334 16.56 -28.68 19.20
C SER A 334 16.26 -29.81 20.18
N SER A 335 15.48 -29.55 21.23
CA SER A 335 15.10 -30.58 22.21
C SER A 335 14.21 -31.69 21.62
N THR A 336 13.39 -31.38 20.61
CA THR A 336 12.41 -32.32 20.03
C THR A 336 12.96 -33.10 18.84
N ARG A 337 14.06 -32.68 18.20
CA ARG A 337 14.56 -33.25 16.94
C ARG A 337 16.04 -33.64 17.01
N HIS A 338 16.36 -34.67 17.79
CA HIS A 338 17.74 -35.16 17.98
C HIS A 338 18.06 -36.48 17.25
N THR A 339 17.07 -37.33 16.92
CA THR A 339 17.33 -38.67 16.36
C THR A 339 17.61 -38.65 14.84
N PRO A 340 18.83 -39.03 14.38
CA PRO A 340 19.18 -39.15 12.96
C PRO A 340 18.25 -40.10 12.19
N TRP A 341 18.03 -39.80 10.90
CA TRP A 341 17.27 -40.70 10.02
C TRP A 341 18.23 -41.73 9.41
N PRO A 342 17.89 -43.04 9.41
CA PRO A 342 18.82 -44.10 9.02
C PRO A 342 19.44 -43.92 7.63
N LYS A 343 18.63 -43.63 6.60
CA LYS A 343 19.16 -43.49 5.23
C LYS A 343 20.16 -42.34 5.05
N ILE A 344 20.03 -41.27 5.84
CA ILE A 344 20.99 -40.15 5.82
C ILE A 344 22.28 -40.56 6.54
N VAL A 345 22.16 -41.30 7.64
CA VAL A 345 23.30 -41.89 8.35
C VAL A 345 24.07 -42.83 7.41
N ASP A 346 23.36 -43.74 6.74
CA ASP A 346 23.94 -44.69 5.79
C ASP A 346 24.68 -43.95 4.66
N PHE A 347 24.08 -42.91 4.07
CA PHE A 347 24.75 -42.07 3.06
C PHE A 347 26.06 -41.49 3.59
N LEU A 348 26.06 -40.86 4.77
CA LEU A 348 27.26 -40.25 5.37
C LEU A 348 28.32 -41.31 5.75
N GLN A 349 27.92 -42.50 6.17
CA GLN A 349 28.82 -43.60 6.52
C GLN A 349 29.47 -44.25 5.29
N THR A 350 28.81 -44.20 4.13
CA THR A 350 29.36 -44.76 2.88
C THR A 350 30.37 -43.85 2.18
N LEU A 351 30.56 -42.63 2.67
CA LEU A 351 31.54 -41.68 2.09
C LEU A 351 32.99 -42.14 2.39
N PRO A 352 33.93 -41.93 1.46
CA PRO A 352 35.34 -42.25 1.69
C PRO A 352 35.93 -41.51 2.89
N GLU A 353 36.88 -42.14 3.57
CA GLU A 353 37.66 -41.50 4.65
C GLU A 353 38.35 -40.23 4.13
N GLY A 354 38.32 -39.18 4.96
CA GLY A 354 38.86 -37.85 4.64
C GLY A 354 37.96 -36.98 3.76
N SER A 355 36.77 -37.45 3.36
CA SER A 355 35.82 -36.65 2.58
C SER A 355 35.44 -35.35 3.30
N ILE A 356 35.33 -34.25 2.54
CA ILE A 356 34.86 -32.96 3.05
C ILE A 356 33.39 -32.80 2.69
N VAL A 357 32.54 -32.57 3.70
CA VAL A 357 31.08 -32.58 3.56
C VAL A 357 30.45 -31.30 4.10
N ALA A 358 29.49 -30.73 3.35
CA ALA A 358 28.68 -29.61 3.79
C ALA A 358 27.27 -30.05 4.21
N ASP A 359 26.79 -29.59 5.36
CA ASP A 359 25.38 -29.67 5.77
C ASP A 359 24.73 -28.29 5.60
N VAL A 360 24.04 -28.08 4.48
CA VAL A 360 23.43 -26.78 4.13
C VAL A 360 22.00 -26.73 4.65
N GLY A 361 21.79 -25.88 5.66
CA GLY A 361 20.61 -25.86 6.53
C GLY A 361 20.72 -26.89 7.66
N CYS A 362 21.86 -26.90 8.35
CA CYS A 362 22.21 -27.93 9.35
C CYS A 362 21.32 -27.92 10.60
N GLY A 363 20.52 -26.87 10.80
CA GLY A 363 19.71 -26.68 11.99
C GLY A 363 20.52 -26.78 13.27
N ASN A 364 20.13 -27.68 14.17
CA ASN A 364 20.83 -27.91 15.45
C ASN A 364 22.06 -28.83 15.34
N GLY A 365 22.58 -29.08 14.13
CA GLY A 365 23.75 -29.91 13.88
C GLY A 365 23.49 -31.40 14.07
N LYS A 366 22.27 -31.84 13.79
CA LYS A 366 21.81 -33.24 14.00
C LYS A 366 22.68 -34.28 13.28
N TYR A 367 23.22 -33.93 12.11
CA TYR A 367 24.00 -34.83 11.28
C TYR A 367 25.51 -34.61 11.37
N LEU A 368 25.93 -33.49 11.98
CA LEU A 368 27.33 -33.17 12.19
C LEU A 368 27.95 -34.18 13.17
N GLY A 369 29.10 -34.74 12.81
CA GLY A 369 29.85 -35.69 13.64
C GLY A 369 29.30 -37.12 13.69
N ILE A 370 28.35 -37.49 12.82
CA ILE A 370 27.86 -38.88 12.71
C ILE A 370 28.97 -39.84 12.27
N ASN A 371 29.72 -39.43 11.24
CA ASN A 371 30.87 -40.17 10.74
C ASN A 371 32.14 -39.40 11.17
N LYS A 372 33.00 -40.06 11.96
CA LYS A 372 34.22 -39.45 12.50
C LYS A 372 35.39 -39.47 11.52
N ASP A 373 35.25 -40.23 10.45
CA ASP A 373 36.27 -40.43 9.43
C ASP A 373 36.17 -39.40 8.30
N ILE A 374 35.21 -38.46 8.39
CA ILE A 374 35.00 -37.38 7.42
C ILE A 374 34.99 -36.01 8.12
N TYR A 375 35.23 -34.95 7.34
CA TYR A 375 35.21 -33.58 7.83
C TYR A 375 33.88 -32.91 7.45
N MET A 376 33.05 -32.57 8.43
CA MET A 376 31.76 -31.93 8.19
C MET A 376 31.77 -30.47 8.64
N VAL A 377 31.21 -29.59 7.82
CA VAL A 377 30.91 -28.20 8.15
C VAL A 377 29.42 -27.93 7.91
N GLY A 378 28.74 -27.38 8.91
CA GLY A 378 27.34 -26.98 8.80
C GLY A 378 27.17 -25.49 8.47
N CYS A 379 26.05 -25.14 7.86
CA CYS A 379 25.62 -23.75 7.83
C CYS A 379 24.10 -23.64 7.96
N ASP A 380 23.62 -22.59 8.63
CA ASP A 380 22.19 -22.32 8.78
C ASP A 380 21.93 -20.80 8.82
N ARG A 381 20.72 -20.37 8.45
CA ARG A 381 20.32 -18.97 8.47
C ARG A 381 20.07 -18.46 9.89
N SER A 382 19.63 -19.34 10.79
CA SER A 382 19.32 -19.00 12.19
C SER A 382 20.59 -18.94 13.03
N LYS A 383 20.78 -17.80 13.70
CA LYS A 383 21.93 -17.61 14.60
C LYS A 383 21.78 -18.47 15.85
N SER A 384 20.56 -18.58 16.37
CA SER A 384 20.24 -19.44 17.51
C SER A 384 20.59 -20.91 17.24
N LEU A 385 20.26 -21.45 16.07
CA LEU A 385 20.55 -22.84 15.72
C LEU A 385 22.06 -23.10 15.51
N VAL A 386 22.77 -22.18 14.88
CA VAL A 386 24.25 -22.24 14.78
C VAL A 386 24.91 -22.13 16.16
N GLY A 387 24.36 -21.31 17.07
CA GLY A 387 24.82 -21.24 18.46
C GLY A 387 24.77 -22.59 19.17
N ILE A 388 23.71 -23.36 18.98
CA ILE A 388 23.57 -24.72 19.52
C ILE A 388 24.61 -25.67 18.91
N CYS A 389 24.96 -25.51 17.64
CA CYS A 389 26.03 -26.30 17.02
C CYS A 389 27.39 -26.00 17.68
N ALA A 390 27.67 -24.73 17.97
CA ALA A 390 28.89 -24.31 18.66
C ALA A 390 28.96 -24.87 20.10
N GLU A 391 27.83 -24.91 20.83
CA GLU A 391 27.76 -25.55 22.16
C GLU A 391 28.09 -27.05 22.09
N LYS A 392 27.69 -27.72 21.01
CA LYS A 392 28.04 -29.12 20.72
C LYS A 392 29.45 -29.31 20.15
N LYS A 393 30.22 -28.23 20.01
CA LYS A 393 31.57 -28.20 19.42
C LYS A 393 31.61 -28.69 17.96
N PHE A 394 30.57 -28.37 17.20
CA PHE A 394 30.56 -28.60 15.75
C PHE A 394 30.95 -27.35 14.99
N GLU A 395 31.63 -27.54 13.86
CA GLU A 395 31.97 -26.46 12.93
C GLU A 395 30.73 -26.05 12.15
N ALA A 396 30.17 -24.88 12.48
CA ALA A 396 29.03 -24.32 11.77
C ALA A 396 29.09 -22.79 11.71
N PHE A 397 28.54 -22.20 10.64
CA PHE A 397 28.49 -20.76 10.46
C PHE A 397 27.12 -20.28 9.93
N VAL A 398 26.85 -18.98 10.12
CA VAL A 398 25.58 -18.38 9.72
C VAL A 398 25.66 -17.94 8.25
N CYS A 399 24.78 -18.44 7.39
CA CYS A 399 24.65 -17.97 6.01
C CYS A 399 23.27 -18.21 5.41
N ASP A 400 23.07 -17.67 4.20
CA ASP A 400 21.90 -17.99 3.37
C ASP A 400 22.22 -19.19 2.49
N ALA A 401 21.30 -20.15 2.38
CA ALA A 401 21.50 -21.33 1.52
C ALA A 401 21.37 -21.00 0.02
N LEU A 402 20.87 -19.81 -0.32
CA LEU A 402 20.91 -19.27 -1.69
C LEU A 402 22.32 -18.82 -2.12
N LEU A 403 23.19 -18.49 -1.16
CA LEU A 403 24.55 -18.06 -1.41
C LEU A 403 25.45 -18.41 -0.23
N VAL A 404 26.11 -19.56 -0.32
CA VAL A 404 27.01 -20.07 0.69
C VAL A 404 28.41 -19.46 0.46
N PRO A 405 29.01 -18.78 1.46
CA PRO A 405 30.30 -18.09 1.34
C PRO A 405 31.51 -19.06 1.33
N VAL A 406 31.42 -20.13 0.54
CA VAL A 406 32.48 -21.12 0.30
C VAL A 406 32.75 -21.19 -1.21
N ARG A 407 34.02 -21.38 -1.57
CA ARG A 407 34.44 -21.48 -2.98
C ARG A 407 33.76 -22.66 -3.68
N SER A 408 33.58 -22.55 -4.99
CA SER A 408 33.06 -23.65 -5.81
C SER A 408 33.97 -24.87 -5.73
N ASP A 409 33.43 -26.06 -5.98
CA ASP A 409 34.19 -27.31 -6.04
C ASP A 409 34.99 -27.62 -4.76
N SER A 410 34.42 -27.30 -3.60
CA SER A 410 35.07 -27.48 -2.30
C SER A 410 34.82 -28.84 -1.67
N PHE A 411 33.61 -29.38 -1.86
CA PHE A 411 33.09 -30.50 -1.09
C PHE A 411 32.98 -31.76 -1.94
N ASP A 412 33.27 -32.90 -1.32
CA ASP A 412 33.09 -34.24 -1.91
C ASP A 412 31.63 -34.69 -1.77
N ALA A 413 30.93 -34.21 -0.73
CA ALA A 413 29.50 -34.38 -0.60
C ALA A 413 28.79 -33.18 0.05
N CYS A 414 27.49 -33.06 -0.20
CA CYS A 414 26.61 -32.13 0.51
C CYS A 414 25.34 -32.85 0.98
N ILE A 415 24.74 -32.37 2.06
CA ILE A 415 23.39 -32.74 2.45
C ILE A 415 22.55 -31.48 2.62
N SER A 416 21.28 -31.54 2.23
CA SER A 416 20.29 -30.49 2.51
C SER A 416 18.97 -31.13 2.91
N ILE A 417 18.73 -31.17 4.22
CA ILE A 417 17.68 -32.00 4.82
C ILE A 417 16.59 -31.11 5.39
N ALA A 418 15.41 -31.17 4.78
CA ALA A 418 14.25 -30.39 5.18
C ALA A 418 14.47 -28.86 5.15
N VAL A 419 15.06 -28.37 4.05
CA VAL A 419 15.42 -26.95 3.87
C VAL A 419 14.70 -26.33 2.68
N ILE A 420 14.75 -26.96 1.50
CA ILE A 420 14.33 -26.34 0.23
C ILE A 420 12.85 -25.96 0.22
N HIS A 421 12.00 -26.70 0.95
CA HIS A 421 10.58 -26.38 1.09
C HIS A 421 10.31 -25.07 1.84
N HIS A 422 11.31 -24.43 2.45
CA HIS A 422 11.15 -23.12 3.06
C HIS A 422 11.28 -21.96 2.06
N PHE A 423 11.73 -22.21 0.83
CA PHE A 423 11.79 -21.18 -0.22
C PHE A 423 10.46 -21.06 -0.95
N SER A 424 9.96 -19.83 -0.98
CA SER A 424 8.59 -19.52 -1.36
C SER A 424 8.31 -19.55 -2.85
N THR A 425 9.34 -19.33 -3.68
CA THR A 425 9.23 -19.34 -5.14
C THR A 425 10.07 -20.46 -5.76
N GLU A 426 9.69 -20.90 -6.96
CA GLU A 426 10.42 -21.93 -7.69
C GLU A 426 11.84 -21.46 -8.02
N GLU A 427 12.01 -20.19 -8.36
CA GLU A 427 13.29 -19.58 -8.68
C GLU A 427 14.27 -19.67 -7.52
N ARG A 428 13.81 -19.39 -6.28
CA ARG A 428 14.64 -19.51 -5.07
C ARG A 428 14.95 -20.97 -4.74
N ARG A 429 14.01 -21.89 -4.96
CA ARG A 429 14.27 -23.34 -4.84
C ARG A 429 15.35 -23.79 -5.84
N MET A 430 15.26 -23.34 -7.09
CA MET A 430 16.24 -23.63 -8.14
C MET A 430 17.61 -23.00 -7.88
N ALA A 431 17.65 -21.78 -7.30
CA ALA A 431 18.88 -21.13 -6.90
C ALA A 431 19.61 -21.94 -5.80
N THR A 432 18.89 -22.43 -4.78
CA THR A 432 19.48 -23.31 -3.74
C THR A 432 20.01 -24.62 -4.33
N LEU A 433 19.28 -25.24 -5.27
CA LEU A 433 19.75 -26.44 -5.96
C LEU A 433 21.03 -26.20 -6.78
N SER A 434 21.09 -25.06 -7.47
CA SER A 434 22.26 -24.62 -8.21
C SER A 434 23.45 -24.37 -7.29
N GLU A 435 23.20 -23.75 -6.14
CA GLU A 435 24.20 -23.45 -5.13
C GLU A 435 24.80 -24.72 -4.51
N LEU A 436 23.97 -25.71 -4.18
CA LEU A 436 24.42 -27.03 -3.73
C LEU A 436 25.34 -27.70 -4.77
N THR A 437 24.99 -27.59 -6.05
CA THR A 437 25.78 -28.15 -7.15
C THR A 437 27.10 -27.38 -7.36
N ARG A 438 27.09 -26.06 -7.16
CA ARG A 438 28.29 -25.21 -7.23
C ARG A 438 29.33 -25.62 -6.18
N LEU A 439 28.89 -25.97 -4.97
CA LEU A 439 29.75 -26.37 -3.85
C LEU A 439 30.45 -27.72 -4.06
N LEU A 440 29.83 -28.64 -4.80
CA LEU A 440 30.37 -29.97 -5.08
C LEU A 440 31.53 -29.94 -6.08
N ARG A 441 32.55 -30.77 -5.84
CA ARG A 441 33.55 -31.13 -6.85
C ARG A 441 32.94 -32.00 -7.96
N PRO A 442 33.55 -32.09 -9.15
CA PRO A 442 33.23 -33.13 -10.12
C PRO A 442 33.30 -34.52 -9.48
N GLY A 443 32.27 -35.34 -9.68
CA GLY A 443 32.06 -36.64 -9.01
C GLY A 443 31.49 -36.55 -7.59
N GLY A 444 31.39 -35.35 -7.01
CA GLY A 444 30.81 -35.14 -5.68
C GLY A 444 29.30 -35.34 -5.67
N LYS A 445 28.74 -35.71 -4.51
CA LYS A 445 27.32 -36.08 -4.37
C LYS A 445 26.54 -35.20 -3.40
N VAL A 446 25.30 -34.84 -3.74
CA VAL A 446 24.38 -34.18 -2.80
C VAL A 446 23.15 -35.02 -2.52
N LEU A 447 22.79 -35.14 -1.24
CA LEU A 447 21.55 -35.76 -0.78
C LEU A 447 20.54 -34.69 -0.34
N ILE A 448 19.36 -34.69 -0.95
CA ILE A 448 18.31 -33.69 -0.72
C ILE A 448 17.06 -34.38 -0.20
N TYR A 449 16.47 -33.84 0.87
CA TYR A 449 15.19 -34.28 1.44
C TYR A 449 14.20 -33.11 1.52
N VAL A 450 13.03 -33.25 0.88
CA VAL A 450 11.94 -32.26 0.92
C VAL A 450 10.62 -32.90 1.35
N TRP A 451 9.73 -32.12 1.97
CA TRP A 451 8.50 -32.67 2.52
C TRP A 451 7.51 -32.97 1.40
N ALA A 452 6.95 -34.18 1.37
CA ALA A 452 6.03 -34.61 0.33
C ALA A 452 4.60 -34.12 0.60
N MET A 453 3.87 -33.76 -0.45
CA MET A 453 2.43 -33.53 -0.37
C MET A 453 1.70 -34.84 -0.07
N GLU A 454 2.18 -35.95 -0.65
CA GLU A 454 1.69 -37.30 -0.46
C GLU A 454 2.20 -37.87 0.87
N GLN A 455 1.38 -37.76 1.92
CA GLN A 455 1.68 -38.36 3.22
C GLN A 455 1.24 -39.84 3.32
N GLU A 456 0.63 -40.38 2.27
CA GLU A 456 0.35 -41.81 2.07
C GLU A 456 0.88 -42.24 0.70
N PHE A 457 1.81 -43.19 0.68
CA PHE A 457 2.45 -43.67 -0.55
C PHE A 457 2.41 -45.19 -0.58
N ASN A 458 2.04 -45.79 -1.71
CA ASN A 458 1.88 -47.25 -1.86
C ASN A 458 1.05 -47.91 -0.73
N LYS A 459 -0.08 -47.29 -0.33
CA LYS A 459 -0.97 -47.74 0.77
C LYS A 459 -0.31 -47.79 2.16
N GLN A 460 0.84 -47.15 2.33
CA GLN A 460 1.49 -46.98 3.62
C GLN A 460 1.50 -45.51 4.04
N LYS A 461 0.83 -45.22 5.16
CA LYS A 461 0.85 -43.89 5.79
C LYS A 461 2.26 -43.57 6.31
N SER A 462 2.70 -42.34 6.12
CA SER A 462 3.96 -41.84 6.68
C SER A 462 3.91 -41.81 8.21
N LYS A 463 5.07 -41.71 8.86
CA LYS A 463 5.15 -41.53 10.32
C LYS A 463 4.40 -40.26 10.78
N TYR A 464 4.31 -39.24 9.93
CA TYR A 464 3.58 -37.99 10.22
C TYR A 464 2.09 -38.23 10.49
N LEU A 465 1.43 -39.10 9.71
CA LEU A 465 0.02 -39.45 9.90
C LEU A 465 -0.23 -40.52 10.98
N LYS A 466 0.78 -41.34 11.32
CA LYS A 466 0.62 -42.52 12.18
C LYS A 466 0.57 -42.25 13.69
N ASP A 467 0.77 -41.00 14.14
CA ASP A 467 0.82 -40.65 15.57
C ASP A 467 -0.54 -40.40 16.25
N ASN A 468 -1.67 -40.63 15.57
CA ASN A 468 -2.99 -40.67 16.20
C ASN A 468 -3.32 -42.10 16.67
N ARG A 469 -2.85 -42.50 17.84
CA ARG A 469 -3.28 -43.75 18.51
C ARG A 469 -4.13 -43.53 19.76
N ASN A 470 -4.82 -42.40 19.91
CA ASN A 470 -5.63 -42.15 21.12
C ASN A 470 -7.01 -41.50 20.93
N ASN A 471 -7.59 -41.44 19.71
CA ASN A 471 -8.95 -40.88 19.54
C ASN A 471 -9.94 -41.74 18.74
N ASP A 472 -9.57 -42.95 18.28
CA ASP A 472 -10.49 -43.82 17.52
C ASP A 472 -11.24 -44.83 18.42
N GLN A 473 -11.81 -44.35 19.52
CA GLN A 473 -12.89 -45.05 20.22
C GLN A 473 -13.91 -44.01 20.70
N ILE A 474 -14.77 -43.56 19.79
CA ILE A 474 -16.19 -43.23 19.99
C ILE A 474 -16.64 -42.83 18.58
N PHE A 475 -17.27 -43.77 17.88
CA PHE A 475 -18.41 -43.61 16.98
C PHE A 475 -18.48 -44.87 16.14
N ASP A 476 -19.20 -45.86 16.67
CA ASP A 476 -19.81 -46.87 15.82
C ASP A 476 -21.32 -46.82 16.00
N SER A 477 -21.96 -47.04 14.85
CA SER A 477 -23.34 -47.45 14.61
C SER A 477 -24.45 -46.39 14.57
N SER A 478 -25.30 -46.62 13.55
CA SER A 478 -26.58 -46.02 13.19
C SER A 478 -26.51 -44.67 12.46
N SER A 479 -27.20 -44.39 11.36
CA SER A 479 -27.90 -45.14 10.30
C SER A 479 -28.57 -44.08 9.41
N GLN A 480 -28.73 -44.37 8.12
CA GLN A 480 -29.79 -43.88 7.22
C GLN A 480 -29.72 -42.45 6.62
N SER A 481 -29.48 -42.44 5.30
CA SER A 481 -30.23 -41.74 4.23
C SER A 481 -31.02 -40.46 4.52
N ALA A 482 -30.74 -39.39 3.78
CA ALA A 482 -31.74 -38.63 2.99
C ALA A 482 -31.08 -37.49 2.18
N ALA A 483 -31.80 -37.07 1.14
CA ALA A 483 -31.40 -36.24 0.01
C ALA A 483 -31.35 -34.71 0.27
N CYS A 484 -30.83 -34.00 -0.74
CA CYS A 484 -30.91 -32.57 -1.09
C CYS A 484 -31.85 -31.65 -0.30
N SER A 485 -31.38 -30.42 -0.03
CA SER A 485 -31.98 -29.17 -0.55
C SER A 485 -31.31 -27.90 -0.02
N GLU A 486 -31.20 -26.89 -0.88
CA GLU A 486 -30.91 -25.48 -0.56
C GLU A 486 -32.04 -24.82 0.26
N GLN A 487 -31.70 -23.94 1.21
CA GLN A 487 -32.13 -22.51 1.28
C GLN A 487 -32.01 -21.88 2.69
N ALA A 488 -31.47 -20.66 2.68
CA ALA A 488 -31.88 -19.46 3.42
C ALA A 488 -31.51 -19.22 4.91
N LEU A 489 -30.71 -18.16 5.08
CA LEU A 489 -30.80 -17.01 6.01
C LEU A 489 -30.77 -17.21 7.54
N GLY A 490 -29.87 -16.44 8.19
CA GLY A 490 -30.04 -16.02 9.58
C GLY A 490 -28.82 -15.42 10.29
N ASN A 491 -28.54 -14.14 10.02
CA ASN A 491 -27.75 -13.15 10.79
C ASN A 491 -27.14 -13.53 12.16
N PHE A 492 -25.86 -13.17 12.38
CA PHE A 492 -25.45 -12.28 13.49
C PHE A 492 -24.15 -11.55 13.16
N LYS A 493 -24.21 -10.22 13.24
CA LYS A 493 -23.08 -9.26 13.15
C LYS A 493 -22.29 -9.28 14.45
N ASP A 494 -20.97 -9.14 14.41
CA ASP A 494 -20.33 -7.95 14.99
C ASP A 494 -18.81 -7.81 14.74
N LYS A 495 -18.43 -6.53 14.52
CA LYS A 495 -17.16 -5.86 14.83
C LYS A 495 -15.99 -5.90 13.83
N GLN A 496 -16.15 -4.95 12.91
CA GLN A 496 -15.18 -4.20 12.12
C GLN A 496 -14.05 -3.60 12.99
N TYR A 497 -12.80 -3.97 12.68
CA TYR A 497 -11.58 -3.22 13.02
C TYR A 497 -10.88 -2.78 11.73
N ASN A 498 -10.19 -1.65 11.85
CA ASN A 498 -9.74 -0.72 10.82
C ASN A 498 -8.96 -1.28 9.62
N ALA A 499 -9.17 -0.58 8.49
CA ALA A 499 -8.52 -0.76 7.20
C ALA A 499 -7.04 -0.33 7.22
N CYS A 500 -6.17 -1.31 6.96
CA CYS A 500 -4.92 -1.21 6.19
C CYS A 500 -4.52 -2.66 5.87
N GLN A 501 -5.10 -3.25 4.83
CA GLN A 501 -4.66 -4.55 4.34
C GLN A 501 -4.32 -4.39 2.86
N ALA A 502 -3.03 -4.27 2.60
CA ALA A 502 -2.44 -4.68 1.33
C ALA A 502 -2.94 -6.10 1.03
N ILE A 503 -3.36 -6.31 -0.21
CA ILE A 503 -3.88 -7.58 -0.70
C ILE A 503 -2.72 -8.57 -0.75
N THR A 504 -2.45 -9.29 0.33
CA THR A 504 -1.68 -10.53 0.29
C THR A 504 -2.66 -11.70 0.23
N PRO A 505 -2.55 -12.63 -0.74
CA PRO A 505 -3.40 -13.81 -0.77
C PRO A 505 -3.18 -14.61 0.53
N LYS A 506 -4.26 -14.84 1.28
CA LYS A 506 -4.22 -15.45 2.61
C LYS A 506 -3.86 -16.94 2.47
N LEU A 507 -2.60 -17.31 2.68
CA LEU A 507 -2.13 -18.70 2.60
C LEU A 507 -2.91 -19.62 3.56
N PRO A 508 -3.25 -20.86 3.13
CA PRO A 508 -3.98 -21.80 3.97
C PRO A 508 -3.13 -22.29 5.14
N VAL A 509 -3.74 -22.37 6.33
CA VAL A 509 -3.11 -22.94 7.52
C VAL A 509 -3.41 -24.43 7.58
N HIS A 510 -2.35 -25.24 7.59
CA HIS A 510 -2.44 -26.69 7.68
C HIS A 510 -2.84 -27.15 9.10
N THR A 511 -3.64 -28.22 9.18
CA THR A 511 -3.94 -28.87 10.46
C THR A 511 -2.94 -29.99 10.70
N ASN A 512 -2.16 -29.90 11.77
CA ASN A 512 -1.11 -30.90 12.03
C ASN A 512 -1.67 -32.34 12.04
N ARG A 513 -0.95 -33.25 11.37
CA ARG A 513 -1.26 -34.68 11.24
C ARG A 513 -2.45 -35.00 10.31
N THR A 514 -2.79 -34.10 9.40
CA THR A 514 -3.73 -34.39 8.30
C THR A 514 -3.01 -34.42 6.95
N SER A 515 -3.71 -34.81 5.88
CA SER A 515 -3.19 -34.68 4.52
C SER A 515 -3.09 -33.21 4.10
N PHE A 516 -2.15 -32.91 3.19
CA PHE A 516 -2.02 -31.57 2.62
C PHE A 516 -3.05 -31.34 1.51
N ASN A 517 -3.69 -30.16 1.53
CA ASN A 517 -4.70 -29.76 0.55
C ASN A 517 -4.18 -28.68 -0.44
N SER A 518 -2.96 -28.18 -0.22
CA SER A 518 -2.26 -27.18 -1.03
C SER A 518 -0.76 -27.44 -0.93
N GLN A 519 0.01 -27.05 -1.96
CA GLN A 519 1.48 -27.12 -1.93
C GLN A 519 2.06 -26.03 -1.03
N ASP A 520 1.58 -24.80 -1.15
CA ASP A 520 1.97 -23.68 -0.29
C ASP A 520 1.06 -23.61 0.94
N VAL A 521 1.63 -23.82 2.13
CA VAL A 521 0.88 -23.91 3.39
C VAL A 521 1.64 -23.31 4.57
N LEU A 522 0.88 -22.82 5.56
CA LEU A 522 1.39 -22.43 6.87
C LEU A 522 1.19 -23.57 7.87
N VAL A 523 2.28 -24.06 8.47
CA VAL A 523 2.29 -25.23 9.35
C VAL A 523 2.47 -24.79 10.80
N PRO A 524 1.48 -25.01 11.69
CA PRO A 524 1.52 -24.51 13.05
C PRO A 524 2.53 -25.29 13.92
N TRP A 525 3.25 -24.57 14.76
CA TRP A 525 4.18 -25.08 15.76
C TRP A 525 3.77 -24.58 17.14
N HIS A 526 3.39 -25.51 18.01
CA HIS A 526 2.92 -25.19 19.36
C HIS A 526 4.08 -25.29 20.36
N LEU A 527 4.39 -24.19 21.06
CA LEU A 527 5.26 -24.26 22.24
C LEU A 527 4.45 -24.78 23.44
N LYS A 528 4.97 -25.80 24.13
CA LYS A 528 4.38 -26.23 25.41
C LYS A 528 4.70 -25.19 26.48
N SER A 529 3.68 -24.77 27.23
CA SER A 529 3.79 -23.80 28.32
C SER A 529 4.75 -24.34 29.39
N GLY A 530 6.01 -23.88 29.37
CA GLY A 530 7.07 -24.36 30.29
C GLY A 530 8.50 -23.93 29.95
N THR A 531 8.78 -23.46 28.73
CA THR A 531 10.12 -22.97 28.37
C THR A 531 10.19 -21.46 28.58
N LYS A 532 11.05 -21.01 29.50
CA LYS A 532 11.27 -19.59 29.81
C LYS A 532 11.85 -18.88 28.59
N VAL A 533 11.08 -17.97 27.99
CA VAL A 533 11.66 -16.94 27.12
C VAL A 533 12.49 -16.02 28.03
N ILE A 534 13.77 -15.86 27.73
CA ILE A 534 14.68 -15.00 28.50
C ILE A 534 14.34 -13.53 28.17
N ASP A 535 13.66 -12.86 29.09
CA ASP A 535 13.45 -11.41 29.04
C ASP A 535 14.77 -10.65 29.32
N ARG A 536 15.03 -9.61 28.54
CA ARG A 536 16.12 -8.63 28.77
C ARG A 536 15.84 -7.79 30.04
N PRO A 537 16.86 -7.29 30.75
CA PRO A 537 16.67 -6.71 32.08
C PRO A 537 16.40 -5.19 32.07
N ALA A 538 15.41 -4.77 32.87
CA ALA A 538 15.28 -3.52 33.67
C ALA A 538 13.78 -3.09 33.71
N GLY A 539 13.11 -2.81 34.84
CA GLY A 539 13.47 -2.75 36.24
C GLY A 539 12.19 -2.67 37.11
N THR A 540 12.29 -3.23 38.31
CA THR A 540 11.51 -2.95 39.55
C THR A 540 10.01 -2.64 39.48
N THR A 541 9.18 -3.61 39.90
CA THR A 541 8.22 -3.51 41.04
C THR A 541 7.57 -4.88 41.32
N LYS A 542 7.37 -5.21 42.61
CA LYS A 542 6.79 -6.47 43.13
C LYS A 542 5.25 -6.38 43.28
N PRO A 543 4.53 -7.51 43.50
CA PRO A 543 3.27 -7.83 42.82
C PRO A 543 2.00 -7.54 43.64
N SER A 544 0.86 -7.46 42.96
CA SER A 544 -0.48 -7.61 43.54
C SER A 544 -1.14 -8.88 43.03
N GLU A 545 -1.62 -9.69 43.97
CA GLU A 545 -2.28 -10.99 43.78
C GLU A 545 -3.61 -10.90 43.03
N GLY A 546 -3.93 -11.98 42.30
CA GLY A 546 -5.32 -12.37 42.02
C GLY A 546 -5.73 -12.37 40.55
N SER A 547 -5.55 -13.51 39.86
CA SER A 547 -6.52 -13.98 38.84
C SER A 547 -6.17 -15.39 38.33
N VAL A 548 -7.03 -16.34 38.71
CA VAL A 548 -7.53 -17.50 37.95
C VAL A 548 -6.59 -18.15 36.92
N GLN A 549 -6.14 -19.37 37.25
CA GLN A 549 -5.52 -20.31 36.31
C GLN A 549 -6.43 -20.58 35.10
N GLN A 550 -6.12 -19.97 33.95
CA GLN A 550 -6.50 -20.50 32.66
C GLN A 550 -5.37 -21.39 32.15
N HIS A 551 -5.66 -22.67 31.93
CA HIS A 551 -4.82 -23.57 31.14
C HIS A 551 -4.77 -23.07 29.69
N GLY A 552 -3.93 -22.09 29.41
CA GLY A 552 -3.70 -21.56 28.07
C GLY A 552 -2.66 -22.38 27.32
N SER A 553 -3.01 -22.90 26.14
CA SER A 553 -2.04 -23.45 25.19
C SER A 553 -1.00 -22.38 24.87
N GLY A 554 0.29 -22.73 24.92
CA GLY A 554 1.38 -21.79 24.63
C GLY A 554 1.30 -21.19 23.21
N PRO A 555 2.17 -20.20 22.91
CA PRO A 555 2.14 -19.48 21.64
C PRO A 555 2.30 -20.44 20.45
N VAL A 556 1.58 -20.14 19.37
CA VAL A 556 1.56 -20.92 18.13
C VAL A 556 2.24 -20.13 17.03
N PHE A 557 3.32 -20.69 16.49
CA PHE A 557 4.05 -20.11 15.36
C PHE A 557 3.63 -20.76 14.06
N HIS A 558 3.55 -19.99 12.99
CA HIS A 558 3.18 -20.51 11.66
C HIS A 558 4.41 -20.54 10.79
N ARG A 559 4.76 -21.72 10.27
CA ARG A 559 5.92 -21.89 9.41
C ARG A 559 5.52 -22.07 7.96
N TYR A 560 6.15 -21.35 7.05
CA TYR A 560 5.89 -21.55 5.62
C TYR A 560 6.56 -22.82 5.10
N TYR A 561 5.81 -23.59 4.31
CA TYR A 561 6.25 -24.79 3.61
C TYR A 561 5.65 -24.83 2.21
N HIS A 562 6.50 -25.12 1.22
CA HIS A 562 6.14 -25.66 -0.07
C HIS A 562 6.28 -27.19 -0.02
N VAL A 563 5.17 -27.93 0.07
CA VAL A 563 5.18 -29.40 0.03
C VAL A 563 5.22 -29.88 -1.41
N PHE A 564 6.18 -30.76 -1.70
CA PHE A 564 6.49 -31.19 -3.06
C PHE A 564 5.59 -32.34 -3.49
N CYS A 565 5.10 -32.28 -4.73
CA CYS A 565 4.38 -33.38 -5.37
C CYS A 565 5.34 -34.47 -5.90
N GLU A 566 4.81 -35.67 -6.14
CA GLU A 566 5.56 -36.74 -6.80
C GLU A 566 6.21 -36.28 -8.11
N GLY A 567 7.52 -36.51 -8.23
CA GLY A 567 8.30 -36.15 -9.41
C GLY A 567 8.70 -34.67 -9.51
N GLU A 568 8.18 -33.78 -8.66
CA GLU A 568 8.50 -32.35 -8.71
C GLU A 568 9.98 -32.06 -8.43
N LEU A 569 10.52 -32.61 -7.33
CA LEU A 569 11.94 -32.45 -6.99
C LEU A 569 12.86 -33.01 -8.08
N GLU A 570 12.50 -34.17 -8.64
CA GLU A 570 13.27 -34.78 -9.72
C GLU A 570 13.25 -33.91 -11.00
N ALA A 571 12.09 -33.34 -11.34
CA ALA A 571 11.94 -32.43 -12.46
C ALA A 571 12.74 -31.14 -12.26
N ALA A 572 12.75 -30.58 -11.05
CA ALA A 572 13.58 -29.42 -10.69
C ALA A 572 15.07 -29.74 -10.85
N CYS A 573 15.52 -30.91 -10.37
CA CYS A 573 16.91 -31.33 -10.53
C CYS A 573 17.30 -31.50 -12.00
N LYS A 574 16.42 -32.06 -12.86
CA LYS A 574 16.68 -32.23 -14.30
C LYS A 574 16.91 -30.91 -15.06
N LYS A 575 16.52 -29.77 -14.50
CA LYS A 575 16.79 -28.44 -15.08
C LYS A 575 18.21 -27.94 -14.82
N LEU A 576 18.97 -28.59 -13.93
CA LEU A 576 20.35 -28.23 -13.63
C LEU A 576 21.31 -28.80 -14.69
N ASP A 577 22.32 -28.01 -15.05
CA ASP A 577 23.36 -28.43 -15.97
C ASP A 577 24.44 -29.27 -15.25
N ASN A 578 25.10 -30.17 -15.97
CA ASN A 578 26.25 -30.95 -15.50
C ASN A 578 26.00 -31.78 -14.23
N ILE A 579 24.80 -32.35 -14.11
CA ILE A 579 24.46 -33.27 -13.02
C ILE A 579 23.89 -34.59 -13.54
N ARG A 580 24.00 -35.61 -12.69
CA ARG A 580 23.37 -36.92 -12.89
C ARG A 580 22.57 -37.28 -11.65
N ILE A 581 21.29 -37.62 -11.85
CA ILE A 581 20.45 -38.17 -10.79
C ILE A 581 20.86 -39.63 -10.57
N GLN A 582 21.47 -39.95 -9.43
CA GLN A 582 21.82 -41.34 -9.08
C GLN A 582 20.60 -42.11 -8.56
N GLN A 583 19.79 -41.44 -7.74
CA GLN A 583 18.64 -42.07 -7.10
C GLN A 583 17.56 -41.03 -6.78
N SER A 584 16.30 -41.38 -7.01
CA SER A 584 15.10 -40.61 -6.64
C SER A 584 14.16 -41.57 -5.92
N TYR A 585 13.72 -41.24 -4.70
CA TYR A 585 12.90 -42.14 -3.88
C TYR A 585 12.04 -41.42 -2.84
N TYR A 586 11.03 -42.12 -2.34
CA TYR A 586 10.18 -41.69 -1.24
C TYR A 586 10.68 -42.26 0.10
N ASP A 587 10.70 -41.44 1.16
CA ASP A 587 11.07 -41.86 2.52
C ASP A 587 10.22 -41.18 3.60
N GLN A 588 9.29 -41.95 4.18
CA GLN A 588 8.49 -41.56 5.37
C GLN A 588 7.83 -40.18 5.27
N GLY A 589 7.24 -39.84 4.12
CA GLY A 589 6.59 -38.53 3.90
C GLY A 589 7.49 -37.48 3.28
N ASN A 590 8.64 -37.87 2.72
CA ASN A 590 9.59 -36.97 2.06
C ASN A 590 9.96 -37.50 0.68
N TRP A 591 10.11 -36.59 -0.28
CA TRP A 591 10.75 -36.86 -1.56
C TRP A 591 12.25 -36.62 -1.43
N CYS A 592 13.04 -37.58 -1.91
CA CYS A 592 14.48 -37.62 -1.70
C CYS A 592 15.21 -37.86 -3.02
N VAL A 593 16.30 -37.12 -3.24
CA VAL A 593 17.13 -37.27 -4.45
C VAL A 593 18.61 -37.26 -4.07
N ILE A 594 19.39 -38.15 -4.70
CA ILE A 594 20.86 -38.14 -4.70
C ILE A 594 21.32 -37.69 -6.08
N LEU A 595 22.00 -36.55 -6.12
CA LEU A 595 22.63 -36.01 -7.33
C LEU A 595 24.13 -36.23 -7.27
N GLU A 596 24.75 -36.38 -8.43
CA GLU A 596 26.19 -36.38 -8.63
C GLU A 596 26.54 -35.29 -9.65
N LYS A 597 27.57 -34.48 -9.36
CA LYS A 597 28.08 -33.52 -10.32
C LYS A 597 28.98 -34.22 -11.32
N LEU A 598 28.80 -33.95 -12.62
CA LEU A 598 29.55 -34.58 -13.71
C LEU A 598 30.93 -33.96 -13.93
#